data_AF-A0A1V5U5Z3-F1
#
_entry.id   AF-A0A1V5U5Z3-F1
#
_cell.length_a   1.000
_cell.length_b   1.000
_cell.length_c   1.000
_cell.angle_alpha   90.00
_cell.angle_beta   90.00
_cell.angle_gamma   90.00
#
_symmetry.space_group_name_H-M   'P 1'
#
loop_
_entity.id
_entity.type
_entity.pdbx_description
1 polymer ?
#
loop_
_entity_poly.entity_id
_entity_poly.type
_entity_poly.pdbx_seq_one_letter_code
_entity_poly.pdbx_strand_id
1 'polypeptide(L)'
;MMIKTKFWGEVAIDDSKILSFANGLIGFEDFKKFILIPHEKDQNFHWLQSIENQYLCFLVTTPMSFMFDYSIEISDDTVGRLGITSAEDVAIYCLVTVPEDPLKISANLSGPLIFNVSNLTGEQVVVMDEKYCVKHYIIDELKANAPRVIDNLTSAFTGQALGESAPAVDESIFSPANFAAELEESLKVCNSYMNQ
;
A
#
# COMPACT_ATOMS: atom_id res chain seq x y z
N MET A 1 -18.42 -16.01 2.24
CA MET A 1 -19.73 -15.32 2.45
C MET A 1 -20.01 -14.30 1.35
N MET A 2 -21.24 -13.80 1.22
CA MET A 2 -21.57 -12.67 0.32
C MET A 2 -21.49 -11.34 1.08
N ILE A 3 -20.86 -10.32 0.49
CA ILE A 3 -20.78 -8.96 1.05
C ILE A 3 -21.16 -7.92 0.01
N LYS A 4 -21.60 -6.74 0.47
CA LYS A 4 -21.78 -5.56 -0.38
C LYS A 4 -20.52 -4.70 -0.34
N THR A 5 -20.07 -4.27 -1.51
CA THR A 5 -18.85 -3.47 -1.69
C THR A 5 -19.18 -2.14 -2.33
N LYS A 6 -18.27 -1.17 -2.19
CA LYS A 6 -18.46 0.17 -2.72
C LYS A 6 -18.55 0.18 -4.25
N PHE A 7 -17.69 -0.59 -4.93
CA PHE A 7 -17.49 -0.48 -6.39
C PHE A 7 -17.95 -1.71 -7.18
N TRP A 8 -18.07 -2.89 -6.56
CA TRP A 8 -18.39 -4.15 -7.28
C TRP A 8 -19.74 -4.76 -6.88
N GLY A 9 -20.59 -4.00 -6.19
CA GLY A 9 -21.89 -4.51 -5.73
C GLY A 9 -21.71 -5.68 -4.77
N GLU A 10 -22.48 -6.76 -4.98
CA GLU A 10 -22.40 -7.96 -4.15
C GLU A 10 -21.34 -8.94 -4.67
N VAL A 11 -20.37 -9.27 -3.83
CA VAL A 11 -19.27 -10.18 -4.16
C VAL A 11 -19.19 -11.33 -3.17
N ALA A 12 -18.82 -12.51 -3.68
CA ALA A 12 -18.51 -13.68 -2.86
C ALA A 12 -17.06 -13.59 -2.38
N ILE A 13 -16.85 -13.72 -1.08
CA ILE A 13 -15.52 -13.69 -0.46
C ILE A 13 -15.26 -14.97 0.33
N ASP A 14 -13.99 -15.28 0.53
CA ASP A 14 -13.53 -16.32 1.44
C ASP A 14 -13.40 -15.74 2.85
N ASP A 15 -14.11 -16.34 3.81
CA ASP A 15 -14.14 -15.89 5.19
C ASP A 15 -12.75 -15.99 5.85
N SER A 16 -11.89 -16.88 5.32
CA SER A 16 -10.50 -17.01 5.76
C SER A 16 -9.60 -15.85 5.35
N LYS A 17 -10.10 -14.89 4.56
CA LYS A 17 -9.36 -13.68 4.16
C LYS A 17 -9.79 -12.42 4.91
N ILE A 18 -10.69 -12.56 5.90
CA ILE A 18 -11.18 -11.42 6.67
C ILE A 18 -10.10 -10.95 7.65
N LEU A 19 -9.68 -9.71 7.47
CA LEU A 19 -8.83 -8.99 8.40
C LEU A 19 -9.68 -8.47 9.57
N SER A 20 -9.20 -8.72 10.79
CA SER A 20 -9.86 -8.34 12.03
C SER A 20 -9.08 -7.25 12.77
N PHE A 21 -9.70 -6.09 12.94
CA PHE A 21 -9.16 -4.95 13.70
C PHE A 21 -9.91 -4.84 15.03
N ALA A 22 -9.29 -5.27 16.12
CA ALA A 22 -9.97 -5.36 17.43
C ALA A 22 -10.58 -4.01 17.89
N ASN A 23 -9.89 -2.92 17.57
CA ASN A 23 -10.27 -1.54 17.89
C ASN A 23 -10.83 -0.77 16.68
N GLY A 24 -11.03 -1.44 15.53
CA GLY A 24 -11.32 -0.79 14.26
C GLY A 24 -10.17 0.10 13.76
N LEU A 25 -10.51 1.08 12.93
CA LEU A 25 -9.57 2.12 12.48
C LEU A 25 -9.87 3.43 13.21
N ILE A 26 -8.87 4.31 13.31
CA ILE A 26 -9.03 5.61 13.96
C ILE A 26 -10.11 6.43 13.22
N GLY A 27 -11.15 6.85 13.93
CA GLY A 27 -12.33 7.53 13.38
C GLY A 27 -13.39 6.59 12.80
N PHE A 28 -13.18 5.27 12.84
CA PHE A 28 -14.07 4.23 12.35
C PHE A 28 -14.07 2.99 13.28
N GLU A 29 -14.08 3.23 14.59
CA GLU A 29 -13.87 2.21 15.64
C GLU A 29 -14.98 1.14 15.70
N ASP A 30 -16.17 1.47 15.18
CA ASP A 30 -17.32 0.57 15.10
C ASP A 30 -17.14 -0.51 14.02
N PHE A 31 -16.24 -0.30 13.05
CA PHE A 31 -15.99 -1.21 11.94
C PHE A 31 -14.67 -1.95 12.15
N LYS A 32 -14.77 -3.28 12.28
CA LYS A 32 -13.69 -4.15 12.75
C LYS A 32 -13.29 -5.21 11.75
N LYS A 33 -14.07 -5.40 10.69
CA LYS A 33 -13.83 -6.46 9.71
C LYS A 33 -13.69 -5.90 8.32
N PHE A 34 -12.55 -6.22 7.70
CA PHE A 34 -12.19 -5.74 6.38
C PHE A 34 -11.64 -6.88 5.53
N ILE A 35 -11.56 -6.65 4.23
CA ILE A 35 -10.82 -7.49 3.28
C ILE A 35 -9.91 -6.60 2.45
N LEU A 36 -8.78 -7.15 2.01
CA LEU A 36 -7.93 -6.54 1.00
C LEU A 36 -8.30 -7.07 -0.38
N ILE A 37 -8.66 -6.15 -1.28
CA ILE A 37 -8.93 -6.44 -2.68
C ILE A 37 -7.81 -5.77 -3.49
N PRO A 38 -6.97 -6.54 -4.21
CA PRO A 38 -5.95 -5.96 -5.08
C PRO A 38 -6.57 -5.02 -6.11
N HIS A 39 -5.90 -3.90 -6.39
CA HIS A 39 -6.32 -3.02 -7.46
C HIS A 39 -5.96 -3.64 -8.83
N GLU A 40 -6.88 -3.56 -9.80
CA GLU A 40 -6.76 -4.28 -11.08
C GLU A 40 -5.56 -3.84 -11.93
N LYS A 41 -5.22 -2.54 -11.90
CA LYS A 41 -4.18 -1.97 -12.77
C LYS A 41 -2.83 -1.76 -12.10
N ASP A 42 -2.79 -1.72 -10.77
CA ASP A 42 -1.55 -1.47 -10.03
C ASP A 42 -1.56 -2.32 -8.76
N GLN A 43 -0.70 -3.33 -8.73
CA GLN A 43 -0.63 -4.30 -7.63
C GLN A 43 -0.06 -3.69 -6.34
N ASN A 44 0.51 -2.49 -6.39
CA ASN A 44 0.97 -1.78 -5.19
C ASN A 44 -0.20 -1.19 -4.39
N PHE A 45 -1.36 -0.99 -5.03
CA PHE A 45 -2.55 -0.46 -4.38
C PHE A 45 -3.58 -1.56 -4.13
N HIS A 46 -4.28 -1.42 -3.00
CA HIS A 46 -5.34 -2.31 -2.60
C HIS A 46 -6.52 -1.50 -2.07
N TRP A 47 -7.70 -2.06 -2.19
CA TRP A 47 -8.89 -1.59 -1.49
C TRP A 47 -9.04 -2.34 -0.18
N LEU A 48 -9.04 -1.59 0.92
CA LEU A 48 -9.43 -2.08 2.23
C LEU A 48 -10.94 -1.86 2.39
N GLN A 49 -11.72 -2.87 2.00
CA GLN A 49 -13.18 -2.83 1.99
C GLN A 49 -13.73 -3.36 3.32
N SER A 50 -14.55 -2.57 4.01
CA SER A 50 -15.30 -3.06 5.17
C SER A 50 -16.35 -4.06 4.73
N ILE A 51 -16.50 -5.17 5.46
CA ILE A 51 -17.61 -6.12 5.24
C ILE A 51 -18.87 -5.74 6.02
N GLU A 52 -18.76 -4.75 6.91
CA GLU A 52 -19.82 -4.29 7.80
C GLU A 52 -20.53 -3.05 7.24
N ASN A 53 -19.84 -2.26 6.39
CA ASN A 53 -20.41 -1.12 5.70
C ASN A 53 -19.90 -1.01 4.26
N GLN A 54 -20.80 -1.16 3.30
CA GLN A 54 -20.48 -1.13 1.87
C GLN A 54 -19.81 0.19 1.43
N TYR A 55 -20.11 1.31 2.08
CA TYR A 55 -19.57 2.63 1.72
C TYR A 55 -18.21 2.92 2.36
N LEU A 56 -17.79 2.10 3.33
CA LEU A 56 -16.51 2.23 4.00
C LEU A 56 -15.47 1.40 3.26
N CYS A 57 -14.69 2.08 2.43
CA CYS A 57 -13.65 1.47 1.62
C CYS A 57 -12.50 2.47 1.44
N PHE A 58 -11.29 2.04 1.78
CA PHE A 58 -10.09 2.86 1.73
C PHE A 58 -9.15 2.38 0.64
N LEU A 59 -8.48 3.31 -0.03
CA LEU A 59 -7.31 2.97 -0.83
C LEU A 59 -6.10 2.85 0.11
N VAL A 60 -5.36 1.76 -0.02
CA VAL A 60 -4.15 1.51 0.77
C VAL A 60 -3.01 1.07 -0.11
N THR A 61 -1.78 1.28 0.37
CA THR A 61 -0.57 0.80 -0.31
C THR A 61 0.51 0.42 0.69
N THR A 62 1.45 -0.38 0.25
CA THR A 62 2.65 -0.75 1.01
C THR A 62 3.63 0.42 0.97
N PRO A 63 4.05 1.02 2.11
CA PRO A 63 4.91 2.20 2.10
C PRO A 63 6.27 1.97 1.44
N MET A 64 6.79 0.74 1.49
CA MET A 64 8.03 0.34 0.80
C MET A 64 7.93 0.42 -0.73
N SER A 65 6.74 0.56 -1.31
CA SER A 65 6.59 0.74 -2.77
C SER A 65 7.06 2.10 -3.27
N PHE A 66 7.10 3.12 -2.40
CA PHE A 66 7.56 4.46 -2.76
C PHE A 66 8.64 5.01 -1.82
N MET A 67 8.72 4.52 -0.58
CA MET A 67 9.73 4.86 0.41
C MET A 67 10.48 3.59 0.84
N PHE A 68 11.51 3.20 0.08
CA PHE A 68 12.19 1.91 0.25
C PHE A 68 12.81 1.67 1.63
N ASP A 69 13.13 2.73 2.36
CA ASP A 69 13.72 2.69 3.69
C ASP A 69 12.69 2.98 4.80
N TYR A 70 11.40 2.79 4.50
CA TYR A 70 10.34 2.87 5.50
C TYR A 70 10.52 1.75 6.54
N SER A 71 10.70 2.13 7.80
CA SER A 71 10.92 1.23 8.92
C SER A 71 10.37 1.88 10.18
N ILE A 72 9.63 1.12 10.96
CA ILE A 72 8.98 1.62 12.18
C ILE A 72 9.25 0.66 13.33
N GLU A 73 9.28 1.21 14.53
CA GLU A 73 9.24 0.43 15.75
C GLU A 73 7.80 0.39 16.28
N ILE A 74 7.35 -0.80 16.67
CA ILE A 74 6.04 -1.00 17.31
C ILE A 74 6.24 -1.51 18.73
N SER A 75 5.34 -1.13 19.64
CA SER A 75 5.44 -1.53 21.05
C SER A 75 5.27 -3.04 21.25
N ASP A 76 5.89 -3.59 22.31
CA ASP A 76 5.70 -4.98 22.73
C ASP A 76 4.23 -5.31 22.97
N ASP A 77 3.45 -4.33 23.45
CA ASP A 77 2.01 -4.47 23.64
C ASP A 77 1.28 -4.69 22.30
N THR A 78 1.66 -3.94 21.25
CA THR A 78 1.12 -4.14 19.89
C THR A 78 1.53 -5.49 19.33
N VAL A 79 2.80 -5.88 19.49
CA VAL A 79 3.32 -7.22 19.09
C VAL A 79 2.50 -8.33 19.75
N GLY A 80 2.24 -8.21 21.05
CA GLY A 80 1.44 -9.16 21.83
C GLY A 80 -0.02 -9.21 21.37
N ARG A 81 -0.66 -8.06 21.13
CA ARG A 81 -2.06 -7.99 20.64
C ARG A 81 -2.24 -8.61 19.26
N LEU A 82 -1.27 -8.42 18.36
CA LEU A 82 -1.29 -8.97 17.00
C LEU A 82 -0.77 -10.42 16.94
N GLY A 83 -0.26 -10.95 18.06
CA GLY A 83 0.32 -12.30 18.13
C GLY A 83 1.50 -12.49 17.16
N ILE A 84 2.30 -11.45 16.94
CA ILE A 84 3.42 -11.47 16.02
C ILE A 84 4.58 -12.28 16.64
N THR A 85 5.05 -13.29 15.92
CA THR A 85 6.18 -14.14 16.34
C THR A 85 7.45 -13.93 15.52
N SER A 86 7.31 -13.43 14.29
CA SER A 86 8.40 -13.09 13.38
C SER A 86 8.06 -11.82 12.60
N ALA A 87 9.07 -11.04 12.23
CA ALA A 87 8.90 -9.88 11.35
C ALA A 87 8.38 -10.26 9.95
N GLU A 88 8.66 -11.49 9.49
CA GLU A 88 8.19 -12.02 8.21
C GLU A 88 6.67 -12.22 8.17
N ASP A 89 6.03 -12.36 9.35
CA ASP A 89 4.58 -12.51 9.48
C ASP A 89 3.85 -11.16 9.40
N VAL A 90 4.58 -10.04 9.27
CA VAL A 90 4.01 -8.70 9.37
C VAL A 90 3.84 -8.10 7.99
N ALA A 91 2.62 -7.65 7.69
CA ALA A 91 2.35 -6.79 6.56
C ALA A 91 2.08 -5.35 7.03
N ILE A 92 2.60 -4.39 6.27
CA ILE A 92 2.47 -2.96 6.54
C ILE A 92 1.78 -2.29 5.37
N TYR A 93 0.70 -1.56 5.65
CA TYR A 93 0.00 -0.72 4.70
C TYR A 93 -0.17 0.69 5.25
N CYS A 94 -0.38 1.65 4.37
CA CYS A 94 -0.72 3.02 4.72
C CYS A 94 -1.98 3.46 3.97
N LEU A 95 -2.80 4.29 4.63
CA LEU A 95 -3.99 4.87 4.01
C LEU A 95 -3.58 5.91 2.97
N VAL A 96 -4.21 5.86 1.80
CA VAL A 96 -3.93 6.75 0.67
C VAL A 96 -5.08 7.74 0.49
N THR A 97 -4.73 9.00 0.33
CA THR A 97 -5.65 10.07 -0.05
C THR A 97 -5.40 10.45 -1.50
N VAL A 98 -6.43 10.34 -2.32
CA VAL A 98 -6.43 10.77 -3.73
C VAL A 98 -7.20 12.09 -3.84
N PRO A 99 -6.53 13.23 -4.02
CA PRO A 99 -7.20 14.51 -4.27
C PRO A 99 -7.55 14.67 -5.76
N GLU A 100 -8.24 15.77 -6.11
CA GLU A 100 -8.59 16.11 -7.50
C GLU A 100 -7.38 16.26 -8.43
N ASP A 101 -6.25 16.70 -7.87
CA ASP A 101 -4.97 16.79 -8.56
C ASP A 101 -4.12 15.56 -8.20
N PRO A 102 -4.01 14.54 -9.08
CA PRO A 102 -3.35 13.29 -8.74
C PRO A 102 -1.89 13.45 -8.35
N LEU A 103 -1.21 14.50 -8.81
CA LEU A 103 0.17 14.78 -8.43
C LEU A 103 0.32 14.99 -6.92
N LYS A 104 -0.78 15.29 -6.23
CA LYS A 104 -0.86 15.48 -4.77
C LYS A 104 -1.38 14.25 -4.03
N ILE A 105 -1.39 13.08 -4.67
CA ILE A 105 -1.67 11.81 -3.97
C ILE A 105 -0.70 11.64 -2.80
N SER A 106 -1.26 11.29 -1.64
CA SER A 106 -0.49 11.21 -0.40
C SER A 106 -0.84 9.98 0.42
N ALA A 107 0.15 9.45 1.12
CA ALA A 107 0.00 8.36 2.08
C ALA A 107 0.15 8.86 3.53
N ASN A 108 -0.58 8.24 4.45
CA ASN A 108 -0.41 8.46 5.89
C ASN A 108 0.64 7.50 6.45
N LEU A 109 1.88 7.99 6.57
CA LEU A 109 3.01 7.24 7.10
C LEU A 109 3.08 7.25 8.64
N SER A 110 2.41 8.22 9.29
CA SER A 110 2.31 8.30 10.76
C SER A 110 1.23 7.37 11.33
N GLY A 111 0.35 6.83 10.49
CA GLY A 111 -0.78 6.00 10.89
C GLY A 111 -0.88 4.67 10.13
N PRO A 112 0.20 3.87 10.03
CA PRO A 112 0.20 2.65 9.25
C PRO A 112 -0.74 1.58 9.84
N LEU A 113 -1.24 0.74 8.96
CA LEU A 113 -1.98 -0.47 9.27
C LEU A 113 -0.99 -1.62 9.33
N ILE A 114 -0.88 -2.25 10.49
CA ILE A 114 -0.03 -3.40 10.73
C ILE A 114 -0.93 -4.60 10.94
N PHE A 115 -0.69 -5.69 10.22
CA PHE A 115 -1.39 -6.93 10.50
C PHE A 115 -0.51 -8.15 10.36
N ASN A 116 -0.83 -9.16 11.15
CA ASN A 116 -0.18 -10.45 11.13
C ASN A 116 -0.84 -11.31 10.05
N VAL A 117 -0.08 -11.69 9.02
CA VAL A 117 -0.59 -12.44 7.87
C VAL A 117 -1.01 -13.87 8.23
N SER A 118 -0.45 -14.43 9.32
CA SER A 118 -0.72 -15.79 9.76
C SER A 118 -2.06 -15.94 10.49
N ASN A 119 -2.53 -14.88 11.15
CA ASN A 119 -3.80 -14.89 11.90
C ASN A 119 -4.82 -13.83 11.44
N LEU A 120 -4.43 -12.97 10.49
CA LEU A 120 -5.24 -11.89 9.93
C LEU A 120 -5.79 -10.89 10.95
N THR A 121 -5.08 -10.71 12.07
CA THR A 121 -5.38 -9.65 13.04
C THR A 121 -4.55 -8.42 12.72
N GLY A 122 -5.19 -7.26 12.77
CA GLY A 122 -4.58 -5.97 12.42
C GLY A 122 -4.87 -4.87 13.43
N GLU A 123 -4.03 -3.85 13.41
CA GLU A 123 -4.14 -2.64 14.22
C GLU A 123 -3.62 -1.44 13.44
N GLN A 124 -4.28 -0.29 13.57
CA GLN A 124 -3.72 0.97 13.11
C GLN A 124 -2.83 1.54 14.21
N VAL A 125 -1.54 1.67 13.93
CA VAL A 125 -0.54 2.16 14.89
C VAL A 125 -0.29 3.65 14.66
N VAL A 126 -0.07 4.40 15.74
CA VAL A 126 0.38 5.80 15.66
C VAL A 126 1.89 5.84 15.81
N VAL A 127 2.57 6.32 14.78
CA VAL A 127 4.02 6.47 14.72
C VAL A 127 4.38 7.93 14.99
N MET A 128 5.19 8.15 16.03
CA MET A 128 5.67 9.47 16.44
C MET A 128 7.12 9.67 16.01
N ASP A 129 7.35 9.67 14.70
CA ASP A 129 8.65 9.97 14.10
C ASP A 129 8.49 11.17 13.15
N GLU A 130 9.37 12.17 13.30
CA GLU A 130 9.36 13.38 12.46
C GLU A 130 9.61 13.08 10.97
N LYS A 131 10.24 11.93 10.66
CA LYS A 131 10.43 11.45 9.29
C LYS A 131 9.10 11.11 8.62
N TYR A 132 8.08 10.71 9.38
CA TYR A 132 6.84 10.16 8.85
C TYR A 132 5.67 11.12 9.05
N CYS A 133 5.13 11.61 7.94
CA CYS A 133 4.02 12.56 7.93
C CYS A 133 2.67 11.89 7.69
N VAL A 134 1.61 12.49 8.23
CA VAL A 134 0.21 12.10 7.94
C VAL A 134 -0.14 12.33 6.47
N LYS A 135 0.52 13.32 5.84
CA LYS A 135 0.35 13.65 4.43
C LYS A 135 1.70 13.61 3.73
N HIS A 136 2.16 12.41 3.41
CA HIS A 136 3.40 12.18 2.65
C HIS A 136 3.10 12.06 1.17
N TYR A 137 3.60 12.98 0.33
CA TYR A 137 3.32 12.94 -1.11
C TYR A 137 4.12 11.82 -1.79
N ILE A 138 3.41 10.84 -2.35
CA ILE A 138 4.01 9.63 -2.95
C ILE A 138 4.88 10.03 -4.15
N ILE A 139 4.40 10.98 -4.95
CA ILE A 139 5.07 11.45 -6.18
C ILE A 139 6.37 12.17 -5.88
N ASP A 140 6.41 12.97 -4.82
CA ASP A 140 7.62 13.68 -4.41
C ASP A 140 8.68 12.71 -3.88
N GLU A 141 8.26 11.71 -3.10
CA GLU A 141 9.15 10.65 -2.61
C GLU A 141 9.75 9.82 -3.75
N LEU A 142 8.93 9.42 -4.73
CA LEU A 142 9.38 8.67 -5.89
C LEU A 142 10.37 9.47 -6.74
N LYS A 143 10.14 10.78 -6.92
CA LYS A 143 11.08 11.67 -7.62
C LYS A 143 12.40 11.80 -6.87
N ALA A 144 12.35 11.94 -5.54
CA ALA A 144 13.55 12.02 -4.71
C ALA A 144 14.36 10.72 -4.73
N ASN A 145 13.69 9.56 -4.82
CA ASN A 145 14.32 8.25 -4.87
C ASN A 145 14.53 7.71 -6.29
N ALA A 146 14.23 8.46 -7.35
CA ALA A 146 14.32 8.00 -8.74
C ALA A 146 15.68 7.32 -9.08
N PRO A 147 16.85 7.82 -8.65
CA PRO A 147 18.12 7.12 -8.86
C PRO A 147 18.14 5.70 -8.26
N ARG A 148 17.56 5.52 -7.06
CA ARG A 148 17.48 4.21 -6.38
C ARG A 148 16.46 3.29 -7.03
N VAL A 149 15.35 3.83 -7.55
CA VAL A 149 14.35 3.06 -8.31
C VAL A 149 15.00 2.48 -9.56
N ILE A 150 15.78 3.28 -10.28
CA ILE A 150 16.51 2.87 -11.47
C ILE A 150 17.52 1.79 -11.11
N ASP A 151 18.37 2.02 -10.11
CA ASP A 151 19.36 1.03 -9.65
C ASP A 151 18.70 -0.30 -9.21
N ASN A 152 17.58 -0.23 -8.49
CA ASN A 152 16.84 -1.42 -8.05
C ASN A 152 16.22 -2.17 -9.24
N LEU A 153 15.59 -1.48 -10.20
CA LEU A 153 15.06 -2.11 -11.40
C LEU A 153 16.19 -2.72 -12.24
N THR A 154 17.27 -1.98 -12.48
CA THR A 154 18.46 -2.50 -13.18
C THR A 154 19.03 -3.73 -12.47
N SER A 155 19.13 -3.71 -11.13
CA SER A 155 19.59 -4.86 -10.35
C SER A 155 18.62 -6.05 -10.36
N ALA A 156 17.31 -5.82 -10.40
CA ALA A 156 16.30 -6.87 -10.52
C ALA A 156 16.31 -7.52 -11.91
N PHE A 157 16.52 -6.72 -12.96
CA PHE A 157 16.67 -7.21 -14.34
C PHE A 157 18.02 -7.88 -14.60
N THR A 158 19.09 -7.47 -13.91
CA THR A 158 20.43 -8.09 -14.01
C THR A 158 20.64 -9.24 -13.01
N GLY A 159 19.81 -9.32 -11.96
CA GLY A 159 19.91 -10.27 -10.85
C GLY A 159 19.21 -11.62 -11.04
N GLN A 160 18.40 -11.80 -12.09
CA GLN A 160 18.00 -13.14 -12.57
C GLN A 160 18.94 -13.61 -13.67
N ALA A 161 20.17 -13.98 -13.28
CA ALA A 161 21.06 -14.77 -14.12
C ALA A 161 21.73 -15.86 -13.27
N LEU A 162 20.97 -16.92 -12.96
CA LEU A 162 21.53 -18.26 -13.16
C LEU A 162 21.36 -18.58 -14.65
N GLY A 163 22.32 -18.14 -15.48
CA GLY A 163 22.65 -18.84 -16.72
C GLY A 163 22.24 -18.24 -18.07
N GLU A 164 21.59 -17.08 -18.17
CA GLU A 164 21.33 -16.45 -19.47
C GLU A 164 21.76 -14.97 -19.46
N SER A 165 22.46 -14.56 -20.52
CA SER A 165 22.88 -13.16 -20.71
C SER A 165 21.64 -12.27 -20.77
N ALA A 166 21.57 -11.28 -19.88
CA ALA A 166 20.49 -10.30 -19.85
C ALA A 166 20.28 -9.68 -21.24
N PRO A 167 19.03 -9.55 -21.72
CA PRO A 167 18.76 -8.80 -22.95
C PRO A 167 19.27 -7.37 -22.76
N ALA A 168 19.85 -6.78 -23.81
CA ALA A 168 20.30 -5.39 -23.77
C ALA A 168 19.09 -4.48 -23.47
N VAL A 169 18.99 -4.02 -22.22
CA VAL A 169 17.96 -3.05 -21.82
C VAL A 169 18.47 -1.68 -22.18
N ASP A 170 17.67 -0.93 -22.95
CA ASP A 170 17.98 0.46 -23.28
C ASP A 170 17.93 1.32 -22.01
N GLU A 171 19.09 1.74 -21.53
CA GLU A 171 19.25 2.58 -20.32
C GLU A 171 18.47 3.91 -20.39
N SER A 172 18.06 4.34 -21.59
CA SER A 172 17.22 5.53 -21.75
C SER A 172 15.79 5.36 -21.21
N ILE A 173 15.28 4.12 -21.09
CA ILE A 173 13.98 3.80 -20.48
C ILE A 173 13.92 4.28 -19.03
N PHE A 174 15.04 4.18 -18.32
CA PHE A 174 15.16 4.56 -16.91
C PHE A 174 15.51 6.05 -16.71
N SER A 175 15.45 6.87 -17.75
CA SER A 175 15.71 8.30 -17.56
C SER A 175 14.67 8.95 -16.62
N PRO A 176 15.06 9.95 -15.80
CA PRO A 176 14.13 10.67 -14.94
C PRO A 176 12.91 11.25 -15.70
N ALA A 177 13.06 11.55 -16.99
CA ALA A 177 11.98 12.04 -17.85
C ALA A 177 10.98 10.95 -18.22
N ASN A 178 11.44 9.71 -18.50
CA ASN A 178 10.56 8.59 -18.80
C ASN A 178 9.84 8.07 -17.54
N PHE A 179 10.53 8.06 -16.40
CA PHE A 179 9.90 7.77 -15.10
C PHE A 179 8.81 8.79 -14.76
N ALA A 180 9.04 10.08 -15.00
CA ALA A 180 8.02 11.11 -14.83
C ALA A 180 6.81 10.91 -15.76
N ALA A 181 7.03 10.44 -17.00
CA ALA A 181 5.96 10.16 -17.96
C ALA A 181 5.13 8.91 -17.57
N GLU A 182 5.75 7.82 -17.13
CA GLU A 182 5.04 6.63 -16.59
C GLU A 182 4.30 6.95 -15.29
N LEU A 183 4.88 7.81 -14.45
CA LEU A 183 4.24 8.29 -13.24
C LEU A 183 3.03 9.16 -13.58
N GLU A 184 3.12 10.05 -14.58
CA GLU A 184 1.97 10.80 -15.10
C GLU A 184 0.89 9.88 -15.68
N GLU A 185 1.25 8.79 -16.34
CA GLU A 185 0.30 7.82 -16.87
C GLU A 185 -0.40 7.02 -15.75
N SER A 186 0.36 6.58 -14.75
CA SER A 186 -0.16 5.97 -13.51
C SER A 186 -1.07 6.92 -12.72
N LEU A 187 -0.74 8.22 -12.75
CA LEU A 187 -1.56 9.28 -12.16
C LEU A 187 -2.83 9.58 -12.97
N LYS A 188 -2.79 9.50 -14.30
CA LYS A 188 -4.01 9.58 -15.16
C LYS A 188 -4.93 8.40 -14.89
N VAL A 189 -4.35 7.23 -14.66
CA VAL A 189 -5.06 6.05 -14.18
C VAL A 189 -5.73 6.36 -12.84
N CYS A 190 -5.00 6.87 -11.83
CA CYS A 190 -5.55 7.37 -10.56
C CYS A 190 -6.72 8.36 -10.75
N ASN A 191 -6.59 9.31 -11.68
CA ASN A 191 -7.59 10.34 -11.97
C ASN A 191 -8.87 9.81 -12.64
N SER A 192 -8.75 8.74 -13.44
CA SER A 192 -9.90 8.08 -14.06
C SER A 192 -10.82 7.40 -13.03
N TYR A 193 -10.33 7.14 -11.81
CA TYR A 193 -11.08 6.50 -10.72
C TYR A 193 -11.84 7.46 -9.81
N MET A 194 -11.49 8.74 -9.80
CA MET A 194 -12.21 9.77 -9.03
C MET A 194 -13.52 10.22 -9.69
N ASN A 195 -13.71 9.88 -10.97
CA ASN A 195 -14.85 10.29 -11.79
C ASN A 195 -15.84 9.16 -12.12
N GLN A 196 -15.77 8.03 -11.40
CA GLN A 196 -16.77 6.96 -11.42
C GLN A 196 -17.52 6.90 -10.08
#